data_AF-A0AAE0NA09-F1
#
_entry.id   AF-A0AAE0NA09-F1
#
_cell.length_a   1.000
_cell.length_b   1.000
_cell.length_c   1.000
_cell.angle_alpha   90.00
_cell.angle_beta   90.00
_cell.angle_gamma   90.00
#
_symmetry.space_group_name_H-M   'P 1'
#
loop_
_entity.id
_entity.type
_entity.pdbx_description
1 polymer ?
#
loop_
_entity_poly.entity_id
_entity_poly.type
_entity_poly.pdbx_seq_one_letter_code
_entity_poly.pdbx_strand_id
1 'polypeptide(L)'
;MAGLPTEWKLKPEDRLAIFEKEIALHELQPYMRLHHKEDGKQPLAVLIVGQTGAGKTRLAPDLGKAMADTNRGAAHFIADTYKTYHPHYAECIGKAPEKASILAGLDARIWLTMACEYAVEHRLDVLVESACRHPDDFCDLAEIFHRGGYNVRVAILAVPEALSRLGILVRYYRNLPEAQSRNLPLRLTPKKVHDDSYAGLALAAKFIDKDPSADAVIVVRRNNMLAYENERENDSATRAWHTEPGASWALEIERTRELSADELRTAEADIDELRKLQDPKVDAQIEEIEKYMASLRTASQDAQQPFPALTPLDAARFVGRDLD
;
A
#
# COMPACT_ATOMS: atom_id res chain seq x y z
N MET A 1 8.19 -19.57 25.13
CA MET A 1 8.95 -18.34 24.82
C MET A 1 8.43 -17.23 25.72
N ALA A 2 9.31 -16.42 26.33
CA ALA A 2 8.87 -15.30 27.16
C ALA A 2 8.09 -14.26 26.33
N GLY A 3 7.00 -13.72 26.88
CA GLY A 3 6.22 -12.63 26.26
C GLY A 3 7.02 -11.33 26.18
N LEU A 4 6.49 -10.34 25.46
CA LEU A 4 7.02 -8.98 25.54
C LEU A 4 6.73 -8.41 26.94
N PRO A 5 7.61 -7.56 27.50
CA PRO A 5 7.38 -6.93 28.79
C PRO A 5 6.09 -6.09 28.77
N THR A 6 5.27 -6.20 29.82
CA THR A 6 3.97 -5.51 29.89
C THR A 6 4.13 -3.99 29.95
N GLU A 7 5.23 -3.52 30.53
CA GLU A 7 5.62 -2.12 30.62
C GLU A 7 5.94 -1.50 29.25
N TRP A 8 6.18 -2.30 28.20
CA TRP A 8 6.39 -1.79 26.85
C TRP A 8 5.10 -1.43 26.13
N LYS A 9 3.93 -1.77 26.70
CA LYS A 9 2.65 -1.41 26.13
C LYS A 9 2.34 0.06 26.42
N LEU A 10 2.23 0.87 25.37
CA LEU A 10 1.90 2.29 25.50
C LEU A 10 0.46 2.50 25.99
N LYS A 11 0.25 3.52 26.82
CA LYS A 11 -1.08 4.01 27.17
C LYS A 11 -1.57 5.03 26.13
N PRO A 12 -2.88 5.30 26.04
CA PRO A 12 -3.40 6.29 25.09
C PRO A 12 -2.73 7.67 25.21
N GLU A 13 -2.46 8.14 26.43
CA GLU A 13 -1.78 9.42 26.68
C GLU A 13 -0.34 9.43 26.15
N ASP A 14 0.39 8.31 26.25
CA ASP A 14 1.76 8.20 25.73
C ASP A 14 1.75 8.20 24.19
N ARG A 15 0.78 7.51 23.58
CA ARG A 15 0.61 7.52 22.11
C ARG A 15 0.37 8.93 21.60
N LEU A 16 -0.53 9.66 22.24
CA LEU A 16 -0.85 11.04 21.86
C LEU A 16 0.37 11.95 22.03
N ALA A 17 1.08 11.85 23.16
CA ALA A 17 2.27 12.64 23.41
C ALA A 17 3.38 12.38 22.38
N ILE A 18 3.63 11.12 22.01
CA ILE A 18 4.58 10.76 20.94
C ILE A 18 4.11 11.32 19.60
N PHE A 19 2.81 11.23 19.31
CA PHE A 19 2.27 11.77 18.08
C PHE A 19 2.50 13.28 17.96
N GLU A 20 2.10 14.06 18.96
CA GLU A 20 2.19 15.52 18.94
C GLU A 20 3.63 16.02 18.95
N LYS A 21 4.50 15.40 19.75
CA LYS A 21 5.87 15.90 20.00
C LYS A 21 6.90 15.41 18.99
N GLU A 22 6.65 14.27 18.35
CA GLU A 22 7.61 13.64 17.44
C GLU A 22 7.01 13.48 16.05
N ILE A 23 5.90 12.75 15.91
CA ILE A 23 5.37 12.39 14.59
C ILE A 23 4.86 13.62 13.83
N ALA A 24 3.96 14.40 14.43
CA ALA A 24 3.42 15.61 13.81
C ALA A 24 4.51 16.63 13.51
N LEU A 25 5.48 16.77 14.42
CA LEU A 25 6.61 17.67 14.25
C LEU A 25 7.51 17.26 13.08
N HIS A 26 7.89 15.99 12.97
CA HIS A 26 8.87 15.54 11.98
C HIS A 26 8.25 15.17 10.63
N GLU A 27 7.04 14.62 10.61
CA GLU A 27 6.41 14.06 9.41
C GLU A 27 5.39 15.02 8.78
N LEU A 28 4.77 15.91 9.55
CA LEU A 28 3.65 16.75 9.09
C LEU A 28 3.99 18.24 9.03
N GLN A 29 4.80 18.75 9.98
CA GLN A 29 5.21 20.15 10.00
C GLN A 29 5.80 20.67 8.67
N PRO A 30 6.65 19.90 7.94
CA PRO A 30 7.20 20.35 6.66
C PRO A 30 6.14 20.67 5.59
N TYR A 31 4.94 20.11 5.73
CA TYR A 31 3.82 20.27 4.79
C TYR A 31 2.84 21.37 5.21
N MET A 32 2.96 21.94 6.42
CA MET A 32 2.03 22.98 6.91
C MET A 32 1.96 24.21 6.02
N ARG A 33 3.03 24.55 5.30
CA ARG A 33 3.04 25.66 4.33
C ARG A 33 2.29 25.37 3.02
N LEU A 34 1.83 24.13 2.82
CA LEU A 34 1.19 23.63 1.61
C LEU A 34 -0.30 23.33 1.85
N HIS A 35 -0.88 23.81 2.95
CA HIS A 35 -2.28 23.56 3.27
C HIS A 35 -3.26 24.29 2.34
N HIS A 36 -4.46 23.75 2.21
CA HIS A 36 -5.54 24.37 1.44
C HIS A 36 -6.55 25.17 2.28
N LYS A 37 -6.18 25.56 3.52
CA LYS A 37 -7.05 26.38 4.39
C LYS A 37 -7.28 27.80 3.85
N GLU A 38 -6.31 28.37 3.16
CA GLU A 38 -6.34 29.77 2.69
C GLU A 38 -6.76 29.91 1.23
N ASP A 39 -6.45 28.92 0.38
CA ASP A 39 -6.76 28.95 -1.05
C ASP A 39 -8.13 28.33 -1.41
N GLY A 40 -8.75 27.63 -0.45
CA GLY A 40 -10.07 27.00 -0.62
C GLY A 40 -10.09 25.80 -1.56
N LYS A 41 -8.92 25.30 -1.99
CA LYS A 41 -8.86 24.13 -2.87
C LYS A 41 -9.39 22.88 -2.16
N GLN A 42 -10.02 22.00 -2.93
CA GLN A 42 -10.36 20.67 -2.42
C GLN A 42 -9.05 19.87 -2.24
N PRO A 43 -8.78 19.35 -1.03
CA PRO A 43 -7.59 18.54 -0.77
C PRO A 43 -7.75 17.15 -1.38
N LEU A 44 -6.63 16.56 -1.77
CA LEU A 44 -6.51 15.30 -2.49
C LEU A 44 -5.87 14.24 -1.58
N ALA A 45 -6.51 13.08 -1.48
CA ALA A 45 -5.95 11.91 -0.82
C ALA A 45 -5.72 10.81 -1.87
N VAL A 46 -4.46 10.47 -2.11
CA VAL A 46 -4.09 9.34 -2.96
C VAL A 46 -3.72 8.15 -2.07
N LEU A 47 -4.54 7.10 -2.10
CA LEU A 47 -4.34 5.88 -1.32
C LEU A 47 -3.77 4.78 -2.22
N ILE A 48 -2.52 4.38 -1.99
CA ILE A 48 -1.89 3.26 -2.68
C ILE A 48 -2.07 2.00 -1.84
N VAL A 49 -2.82 1.04 -2.39
CA VAL A 49 -3.13 -0.22 -1.74
C VAL A 49 -2.57 -1.41 -2.52
N GLY A 50 -2.03 -2.38 -1.80
CA GLY A 50 -1.42 -3.56 -2.40
C GLY A 50 -0.80 -4.44 -1.33
N GLN A 51 -0.86 -5.76 -1.49
CA GLN A 51 -0.31 -6.67 -0.50
C GLN A 51 1.18 -6.42 -0.21
N THR A 52 1.71 -6.94 0.90
CA THR A 52 3.14 -6.86 1.15
C THR A 52 3.91 -7.53 0.01
N GLY A 53 4.98 -6.90 -0.46
CA GLY A 53 5.74 -7.38 -1.62
C GLY A 53 5.15 -7.01 -2.98
N ALA A 54 3.94 -6.42 -3.07
CA ALA A 54 3.36 -6.03 -4.35
C ALA A 54 4.21 -4.99 -5.12
N GLY A 55 4.96 -4.13 -4.42
CA GLY A 55 5.84 -3.12 -5.03
C GLY A 55 5.31 -1.68 -4.95
N LYS A 56 4.46 -1.37 -3.96
CA LYS A 56 3.90 -0.02 -3.73
C LYS A 56 4.97 1.09 -3.72
N THR A 57 6.13 0.82 -3.13
CA THR A 57 7.28 1.74 -3.06
C THR A 57 7.86 2.13 -4.44
N ARG A 58 7.51 1.42 -5.52
CA ARG A 58 7.84 1.83 -6.89
C ARG A 58 6.76 2.70 -7.54
N LEU A 59 5.49 2.50 -7.18
CA LEU A 59 4.37 3.30 -7.67
C LEU A 59 4.26 4.65 -6.93
N ALA A 60 4.58 4.67 -5.63
CA ALA A 60 4.45 5.86 -4.80
C ALA A 60 5.29 7.06 -5.28
N PRO A 61 6.55 6.89 -5.71
CA PRO A 61 7.32 8.00 -6.29
C PRO A 61 6.69 8.57 -7.57
N ASP A 62 6.10 7.73 -8.43
CA ASP A 62 5.49 8.18 -9.68
C ASP A 62 4.22 9.00 -9.43
N LEU A 63 3.35 8.52 -8.52
CA LEU A 63 2.16 9.26 -8.12
C LEU A 63 2.52 10.53 -7.33
N GLY A 64 3.47 10.44 -6.40
CA GLY A 64 3.95 11.60 -5.64
C GLY A 64 4.58 12.66 -6.53
N LYS A 65 5.33 12.26 -7.57
CA LYS A 65 5.85 13.18 -8.58
C LYS A 65 4.72 13.82 -9.39
N ALA A 66 3.72 13.04 -9.83
CA ALA A 66 2.58 13.59 -10.55
C ALA A 66 1.79 14.61 -9.72
N MET A 67 1.64 14.38 -8.41
CA MET A 67 1.06 15.37 -7.49
C MET A 67 1.94 16.63 -7.42
N ALA A 68 3.25 16.48 -7.26
CA ALA A 68 4.17 17.64 -7.25
C ALA A 68 4.14 18.44 -8.56
N ASP A 69 4.11 17.77 -9.71
CA ASP A 69 4.05 18.37 -11.05
C ASP A 69 2.71 19.09 -11.30
N THR A 70 1.67 18.76 -10.53
CA THR A 70 0.36 19.46 -10.49
C THR A 70 0.25 20.44 -9.32
N ASN A 71 1.39 20.84 -8.73
CA ASN A 71 1.50 21.79 -7.61
C ASN A 71 0.79 21.33 -6.32
N ARG A 72 0.69 20.02 -6.12
CA ARG A 72 0.11 19.34 -4.95
C ARG A 72 1.22 18.64 -4.16
N GLY A 73 1.94 19.39 -3.34
CA GLY A 73 2.99 18.83 -2.49
C GLY A 73 2.38 18.02 -1.33
N ALA A 74 2.39 16.70 -1.45
CA ALA A 74 1.65 15.81 -0.55
C ALA A 74 2.48 15.27 0.61
N ALA A 75 1.86 15.18 1.79
CA ALA A 75 2.41 14.48 2.93
C ALA A 75 2.36 12.95 2.68
N HIS A 76 3.51 12.28 2.76
CA HIS A 76 3.63 10.87 2.42
C HIS A 76 3.65 9.99 3.67
N PHE A 77 2.57 9.24 3.91
CA PHE A 77 2.40 8.35 5.05
C PHE A 77 2.58 6.88 4.67
N ILE A 78 3.42 6.18 5.41
CA ILE A 78 3.68 4.74 5.24
C ILE A 78 3.45 4.08 6.59
N ALA A 79 2.41 3.24 6.70
CA ALA A 79 2.01 2.66 7.98
C ALA A 79 3.17 1.99 8.76
N ASP A 80 4.06 1.28 8.06
CA ASP A 80 5.13 0.51 8.68
C ASP A 80 6.24 1.38 9.28
N THR A 81 6.43 2.62 8.78
CA THR A 81 7.47 3.52 9.27
C THR A 81 7.15 4.05 10.66
N TYR A 82 5.87 4.17 11.03
CA TYR A 82 5.50 4.65 12.36
C TYR A 82 5.96 3.74 13.50
N LYS A 83 6.30 2.49 13.23
CA LYS A 83 6.84 1.57 14.25
C LYS A 83 8.13 2.09 14.88
N THR A 84 8.92 2.89 14.17
CA THR A 84 10.19 3.43 14.68
C THR A 84 10.01 4.45 15.80
N TYR A 85 8.83 5.06 15.92
CA TYR A 85 8.50 5.98 17.01
C TYR A 85 8.12 5.27 18.32
N HIS A 86 7.94 3.95 18.30
CA HIS A 86 7.70 3.21 19.53
C HIS A 86 8.99 3.17 20.38
N PRO A 87 8.99 3.65 21.65
CA PRO A 87 10.21 3.84 22.43
C PRO A 87 11.08 2.58 22.58
N HIS A 88 10.45 1.41 22.71
CA HIS A 88 11.13 0.12 22.85
C HIS A 88 11.41 -0.60 21.52
N TYR A 89 11.17 0.05 20.36
CA TYR A 89 11.26 -0.62 19.08
C TYR A 89 12.69 -1.03 18.72
N ALA A 90 13.65 -0.11 18.84
CA ALA A 90 15.06 -0.39 18.57
C ALA A 90 15.61 -1.49 19.50
N GLU A 91 15.23 -1.45 20.78
CA GLU A 91 15.60 -2.48 21.75
C GLU A 91 14.99 -3.85 21.39
N CYS A 92 13.71 -3.87 21.02
CA CYS A 92 13.03 -5.10 20.60
C CYS A 92 13.67 -5.70 19.34
N ILE A 93 14.05 -4.87 18.37
CA ILE A 93 14.77 -5.32 17.18
C ILE A 93 16.09 -5.99 17.57
N GLY A 94 16.85 -5.43 18.51
CA GLY A 94 18.14 -6.00 18.93
C GLY A 94 18.01 -7.34 19.66
N LYS A 95 16.93 -7.54 20.42
CA LYS A 95 16.75 -8.72 21.29
C LYS A 95 15.84 -9.81 20.71
N ALA A 96 14.79 -9.43 20.01
CA ALA A 96 13.74 -10.30 19.48
C ALA A 96 13.10 -9.69 18.22
N PRO A 97 13.83 -9.61 17.08
CA PRO A 97 13.34 -8.98 15.85
C PRO A 97 12.00 -9.52 15.35
N GLU A 98 11.72 -10.81 15.59
CA GLU A 98 10.48 -11.49 15.22
C GLU A 98 9.25 -10.95 15.97
N LYS A 99 9.45 -10.32 17.15
CA LYS A 99 8.38 -9.74 17.97
C LYS A 99 8.16 -8.25 17.71
N ALA A 100 9.05 -7.57 16.98
CA ALA A 100 8.97 -6.13 16.80
C ALA A 100 7.68 -5.67 16.10
N SER A 101 7.12 -6.48 15.20
CA SER A 101 5.81 -6.20 14.59
C SER A 101 4.64 -6.43 15.54
N ILE A 102 4.77 -7.34 16.53
CA ILE A 102 3.77 -7.55 17.57
C ILE A 102 3.81 -6.39 18.56
N LEU A 103 5.01 -5.91 18.90
CA LEU A 103 5.23 -4.78 19.80
C LEU A 103 4.58 -3.50 19.27
N ALA A 104 5.03 -3.02 18.11
CA ALA A 104 4.72 -1.66 17.64
C ALA A 104 3.61 -1.61 16.59
N GLY A 105 3.07 -2.76 16.16
CA GLY A 105 2.13 -2.82 15.04
C GLY A 105 0.80 -2.13 15.31
N LEU A 106 0.28 -2.23 16.54
CA LEU A 106 -0.96 -1.53 16.93
C LEU A 106 -0.73 -0.02 17.01
N ASP A 107 0.34 0.42 17.68
CA ASP A 107 0.61 1.84 17.88
C ASP A 107 0.91 2.54 16.54
N ALA A 108 1.63 1.88 15.63
CA ALA A 108 1.87 2.38 14.27
C ALA A 108 0.57 2.60 13.47
N ARG A 109 -0.44 1.73 13.64
CA ARG A 109 -1.77 1.91 13.02
C ARG A 109 -2.50 3.10 13.62
N ILE A 110 -2.50 3.22 14.95
CA ILE A 110 -3.12 4.36 15.65
C ILE A 110 -2.47 5.67 15.21
N TRP A 111 -1.15 5.72 15.12
CA TRP A 111 -0.43 6.92 14.67
C TRP A 111 -0.67 7.25 13.20
N LEU A 112 -0.85 6.25 12.32
CA LEU A 112 -1.29 6.50 10.96
C LEU A 112 -2.67 7.16 10.94
N THR A 113 -3.63 6.64 11.71
CA THR A 113 -4.97 7.24 11.84
C THR A 113 -4.89 8.68 12.33
N MET A 114 -4.12 8.94 13.39
CA MET A 114 -3.88 10.29 13.91
C MET A 114 -3.23 11.21 12.85
N ALA A 115 -2.29 10.70 12.05
CA ALA A 115 -1.65 11.47 10.97
C ALA A 115 -2.65 11.84 9.86
N CYS A 116 -3.56 10.92 9.52
CA CYS A 116 -4.62 11.18 8.56
C CYS A 116 -5.63 12.21 9.10
N GLU A 117 -6.05 12.09 10.36
CA GLU A 117 -6.95 13.07 11.01
C GLU A 117 -6.30 14.45 11.09
N TYR A 118 -5.01 14.52 11.45
CA TYR A 118 -4.25 15.76 11.46
C TYR A 118 -4.15 16.37 10.05
N ALA A 119 -3.91 15.55 9.02
CA ALA A 119 -3.90 16.03 7.64
C ALA A 119 -5.26 16.62 7.25
N VAL A 120 -6.37 15.96 7.62
CA VAL A 120 -7.73 16.45 7.41
C VAL A 120 -7.98 17.78 8.12
N GLU A 121 -7.64 17.88 9.41
CA GLU A 121 -7.78 19.11 10.19
C GLU A 121 -7.02 20.27 9.53
N HIS A 122 -5.87 19.99 8.92
CA HIS A 122 -5.01 20.96 8.28
C HIS A 122 -5.24 21.11 6.76
N ARG A 123 -6.18 20.36 6.16
CA ARG A 123 -6.43 20.32 4.71
C ARG A 123 -5.16 20.13 3.87
N LEU A 124 -4.33 19.16 4.26
CA LEU A 124 -3.13 18.78 3.49
C LEU A 124 -3.47 17.75 2.42
N ASP A 125 -2.86 17.87 1.24
CA ASP A 125 -2.82 16.77 0.29
C ASP A 125 -1.96 15.62 0.84
N VAL A 126 -2.38 14.37 0.60
CA VAL A 126 -1.72 13.18 1.16
C VAL A 126 -1.52 12.08 0.13
N LEU A 127 -0.42 11.36 0.31
CA LEU A 127 -0.15 10.08 -0.33
C LEU A 127 -0.02 9.03 0.79
N VAL A 128 -0.85 7.99 0.77
CA VAL A 128 -0.88 6.98 1.84
C VAL A 128 -0.62 5.60 1.26
N GLU A 129 0.43 4.91 1.73
CA GLU A 129 0.67 3.51 1.40
C GLU A 129 0.07 2.56 2.46
N SER A 130 -0.80 1.65 2.03
CA SER A 130 -1.36 0.61 2.89
C SER A 130 -1.17 -0.80 2.30
N ALA A 131 -0.88 -1.75 3.18
CA ALA A 131 -0.83 -3.17 2.81
C ALA A 131 -2.20 -3.85 2.86
N CYS A 132 -3.24 -3.19 3.40
CA CYS A 132 -4.56 -3.78 3.64
C CYS A 132 -4.50 -5.07 4.47
N ARG A 133 -3.57 -5.15 5.43
CA ARG A 133 -3.45 -6.34 6.31
C ARG A 133 -4.66 -6.51 7.22
N HIS A 134 -5.19 -5.40 7.72
CA HIS A 134 -6.41 -5.36 8.50
C HIS A 134 -7.45 -4.66 7.62
N PRO A 135 -8.49 -5.36 7.14
CA PRO A 135 -9.44 -4.81 6.18
C PRO A 135 -10.09 -3.51 6.66
N ASP A 136 -10.47 -3.48 7.93
CA ASP A 136 -11.13 -2.32 8.55
C ASP A 136 -10.26 -1.06 8.52
N ASP A 137 -8.93 -1.20 8.65
CA ASP A 137 -8.01 -0.03 8.60
C ASP A 137 -8.13 0.74 7.29
N PHE A 138 -8.29 0.03 6.16
CA PHE A 138 -8.40 0.71 4.88
C PHE A 138 -9.76 1.41 4.72
N CYS A 139 -10.83 0.75 5.16
CA CYS A 139 -12.17 1.36 5.15
C CYS A 139 -12.18 2.64 5.99
N ASP A 140 -11.65 2.57 7.21
CA ASP A 140 -11.56 3.71 8.12
C ASP A 140 -10.72 4.85 7.49
N LEU A 141 -9.59 4.54 6.85
CA LEU A 141 -8.75 5.54 6.18
C LEU A 141 -9.50 6.24 5.03
N ALA A 142 -10.17 5.48 4.16
CA ALA A 142 -10.94 6.06 3.06
C ALA A 142 -12.07 6.96 3.59
N GLU A 143 -12.78 6.51 4.64
CA GLU A 143 -13.86 7.27 5.26
C GLU A 143 -13.37 8.54 5.98
N ILE A 144 -12.20 8.51 6.62
CA ILE A 144 -11.60 9.70 7.27
C ILE A 144 -11.45 10.84 6.25
N PHE A 145 -10.85 10.54 5.09
CA PHE A 145 -10.67 11.55 4.05
C PHE A 145 -11.98 11.94 3.39
N HIS A 146 -12.85 10.97 3.09
CA HIS A 146 -14.15 11.25 2.51
C HIS A 146 -14.99 12.20 3.39
N ARG A 147 -15.10 11.92 4.70
CA ARG A 147 -15.78 12.80 5.67
C ARG A 147 -15.07 14.16 5.83
N GLY A 148 -13.76 14.21 5.60
CA GLY A 148 -12.97 15.44 5.55
C GLY A 148 -13.21 16.31 4.31
N GLY A 149 -14.03 15.84 3.36
CA GLY A 149 -14.33 16.54 2.10
C GLY A 149 -13.17 16.51 1.11
N TYR A 150 -12.35 15.46 1.15
CA TYR A 150 -11.27 15.23 0.20
C TYR A 150 -11.81 14.67 -1.13
N ASN A 151 -11.07 14.89 -2.20
CA ASN A 151 -11.12 14.01 -3.37
C ASN A 151 -10.25 12.78 -3.06
N VAL A 152 -10.87 11.61 -2.90
CA VAL A 152 -10.22 10.36 -2.50
C VAL A 152 -9.99 9.47 -3.70
N ARG A 153 -8.72 9.27 -4.05
CA ARG A 153 -8.29 8.46 -5.19
C ARG A 153 -7.53 7.23 -4.73
N VAL A 154 -7.94 6.06 -5.21
CA VAL A 154 -7.36 4.79 -4.79
C VAL A 154 -6.63 4.09 -5.92
N ALA A 155 -5.35 3.82 -5.74
CA ALA A 155 -4.53 3.04 -6.66
C ALA A 155 -4.31 1.62 -6.10
N ILE A 156 -4.93 0.63 -6.73
CA ILE A 156 -4.82 -0.78 -6.37
C ILE A 156 -3.71 -1.43 -7.19
N LEU A 157 -2.64 -1.87 -6.53
CA LEU A 157 -1.56 -2.61 -7.16
C LEU A 157 -1.90 -4.10 -7.24
N ALA A 158 -2.38 -4.55 -8.40
CA ALA A 158 -2.76 -5.93 -8.64
C ALA A 158 -1.56 -6.77 -9.10
N VAL A 159 -1.16 -7.70 -8.24
CA VAL A 159 0.03 -8.52 -8.44
C VAL A 159 -0.30 -9.97 -8.10
N PRO A 160 0.03 -10.93 -8.99
CA PRO A 160 -0.08 -12.35 -8.68
C PRO A 160 0.68 -12.74 -7.40
N GLU A 161 0.11 -13.66 -6.63
CA GLU A 161 0.64 -14.08 -5.34
C GLU A 161 2.11 -14.53 -5.42
N ALA A 162 2.44 -15.32 -6.44
CA ALA A 162 3.81 -15.78 -6.69
C ALA A 162 4.81 -14.60 -6.77
N LEU A 163 4.46 -13.56 -7.52
CA LEU A 163 5.33 -12.41 -7.73
C LEU A 163 5.47 -11.54 -6.47
N SER A 164 4.40 -11.35 -5.69
CA SER A 164 4.49 -10.61 -4.42
C SER A 164 5.30 -11.35 -3.36
N ARG A 165 5.19 -12.67 -3.29
CA ARG A 165 6.04 -13.51 -2.43
C ARG A 165 7.50 -13.48 -2.85
N LEU A 166 7.79 -13.64 -4.14
CA LEU A 166 9.16 -13.53 -4.66
C LEU A 166 9.75 -12.16 -4.35
N GLY A 167 8.96 -11.09 -4.53
CA GLY A 167 9.36 -9.73 -4.19
C GLY A 167 9.77 -9.54 -2.72
N ILE A 168 9.18 -10.27 -1.78
CA ILE A 168 9.59 -10.26 -0.37
C ILE A 168 10.99 -10.87 -0.20
N LEU A 169 11.26 -12.00 -0.85
CA LEU A 169 12.56 -12.67 -0.79
C LEU A 169 13.64 -11.79 -1.43
N VAL A 170 13.39 -11.31 -2.65
CA VAL A 170 14.30 -10.43 -3.41
C VAL A 170 14.64 -9.20 -2.58
N ARG A 171 13.63 -8.53 -2.01
CA ARG A 171 13.81 -7.34 -1.17
C ARG A 171 14.69 -7.63 0.04
N TYR A 172 14.48 -8.77 0.71
CA TYR A 172 15.25 -9.15 1.91
C TYR A 172 16.68 -9.57 1.59
N TYR A 173 16.88 -10.48 0.64
CA TYR A 173 18.19 -11.08 0.39
C TYR A 173 19.10 -10.23 -0.50
N ARG A 174 18.55 -9.39 -1.38
CA ARG A 174 19.36 -8.47 -2.20
C ARG A 174 19.65 -7.14 -1.51
N ASN A 175 19.17 -6.93 -0.28
CA ASN A 175 19.31 -5.70 0.50
C ASN A 175 19.02 -4.44 -0.34
N LEU A 176 17.93 -4.49 -1.12
CA LEU A 176 17.58 -3.39 -2.02
C LEU A 176 17.40 -2.09 -1.23
N PRO A 177 17.76 -0.91 -1.75
CA PRO A 177 17.56 0.36 -1.04
C PRO A 177 16.10 0.61 -0.63
N GLU A 178 15.13 0.19 -1.45
CA GLU A 178 13.69 0.24 -1.14
C GLU A 178 13.29 -0.71 0.01
N ALA A 179 14.19 -1.59 0.42
CA ALA A 179 14.02 -2.46 1.58
C ALA A 179 14.25 -1.74 2.91
N GLN A 180 14.86 -0.55 2.87
CA GLN A 180 15.15 0.28 4.03
C GLN A 180 14.21 1.50 4.03
N SER A 181 12.94 1.30 4.36
CA SER A 181 12.05 2.44 4.59
C SER A 181 12.51 3.19 5.84
N ARG A 182 13.11 4.37 5.66
CA ARG A 182 13.45 5.33 6.73
C ARG A 182 14.17 4.69 7.94
N ASN A 183 15.26 3.96 7.69
CA ASN A 183 16.09 3.27 8.71
C ASN A 183 15.43 2.07 9.41
N LEU A 184 14.31 1.56 8.90
CA LEU A 184 13.79 0.27 9.36
C LEU A 184 14.82 -0.84 9.06
N PRO A 185 15.14 -1.70 10.05
CA PRO A 185 15.99 -2.85 9.80
C PRO A 185 15.30 -3.78 8.81
N LEU A 186 16.08 -4.30 7.86
CA LEU A 186 15.58 -5.22 6.86
C LEU A 186 15.10 -6.51 7.55
N ARG A 187 13.83 -6.85 7.33
CA ARG A 187 13.20 -8.04 7.93
C ARG A 187 12.48 -8.84 6.87
N LEU A 188 12.64 -10.16 6.95
CA LEU A 188 11.88 -11.08 6.14
C LEU A 188 10.43 -11.04 6.60
N THR A 189 9.52 -10.70 5.70
CA THR A 189 8.09 -10.63 6.01
C THR A 189 7.56 -12.05 6.21
N PRO A 190 6.93 -12.38 7.36
CA PRO A 190 6.36 -13.70 7.55
C PRO A 190 5.25 -13.99 6.53
N LYS A 191 5.16 -15.25 6.06
CA LYS A 191 4.11 -15.71 5.13
C LYS A 191 2.71 -15.26 5.56
N LYS A 192 2.34 -15.46 6.84
CA LYS A 192 1.02 -15.03 7.35
C LYS A 192 0.75 -13.53 7.13
N VAL A 193 1.75 -12.65 7.26
CA VAL A 193 1.58 -11.21 7.04
C VAL A 193 1.26 -10.92 5.57
N HIS A 194 1.95 -11.60 4.66
CA HIS A 194 1.63 -11.55 3.24
C HIS A 194 0.19 -12.04 2.99
N ASP A 195 -0.18 -13.20 3.53
CA ASP A 195 -1.48 -13.85 3.26
C ASP A 195 -2.64 -13.01 3.78
N ASP A 196 -2.52 -12.48 5.01
CA ASP A 196 -3.46 -11.53 5.58
C ASP A 196 -3.63 -10.29 4.68
N SER A 197 -2.52 -9.73 4.18
CA SER A 197 -2.53 -8.56 3.27
C SER A 197 -3.08 -8.87 1.87
N TYR A 198 -2.87 -10.09 1.38
CA TYR A 198 -3.36 -10.53 0.08
C TYR A 198 -4.89 -10.66 0.11
N ALA A 199 -5.43 -11.32 1.14
CA ALA A 199 -6.86 -11.44 1.37
C ALA A 199 -7.50 -10.07 1.68
N GLY A 200 -6.86 -9.25 2.52
CA GLY A 200 -7.41 -7.95 2.88
C GLY A 200 -7.45 -6.94 1.74
N LEU A 201 -6.53 -7.00 0.77
CA LEU A 201 -6.63 -6.19 -0.45
C LEU A 201 -7.88 -6.53 -1.28
N ALA A 202 -8.27 -7.81 -1.35
CA ALA A 202 -9.50 -8.20 -2.04
C ALA A 202 -10.75 -7.64 -1.35
N LEU A 203 -10.73 -7.56 -0.01
CA LEU A 203 -11.80 -6.92 0.76
C LEU A 203 -11.82 -5.40 0.54
N ALA A 204 -10.66 -4.75 0.50
CA ALA A 204 -10.54 -3.33 0.18
C ALA A 204 -11.11 -3.00 -1.21
N ALA A 205 -10.81 -3.82 -2.23
CA ALA A 205 -11.36 -3.62 -3.57
C ALA A 205 -12.89 -3.78 -3.60
N LYS A 206 -13.44 -4.77 -2.89
CA LYS A 206 -14.90 -4.95 -2.74
C LYS A 206 -15.57 -3.79 -1.99
N PHE A 207 -14.88 -3.21 -1.02
CA PHE A 207 -15.34 -2.02 -0.32
C PHE A 207 -15.45 -0.84 -1.28
N ILE A 208 -14.39 -0.56 -2.07
CA ILE A 208 -14.36 0.55 -3.03
C ILE A 208 -15.51 0.46 -4.04
N ASP A 209 -15.81 -0.73 -4.56
CA ASP A 209 -16.90 -0.93 -5.52
C ASP A 209 -18.28 -0.52 -4.97
N LYS A 210 -18.47 -0.63 -3.64
CA LYS A 210 -19.77 -0.47 -2.98
C LYS A 210 -19.92 0.83 -2.21
N ASP A 211 -18.85 1.30 -1.58
CA ASP A 211 -18.86 2.42 -0.66
C ASP A 211 -18.55 3.75 -1.38
N PRO A 212 -19.21 4.87 -1.03
CA PRO A 212 -19.00 6.16 -1.67
C PRO A 212 -17.73 6.90 -1.23
N SER A 213 -16.90 6.30 -0.36
CA SER A 213 -15.70 6.95 0.20
C SER A 213 -14.53 7.11 -0.77
N ALA A 214 -14.60 6.53 -1.98
CA ALA A 214 -13.62 6.74 -3.05
C ALA A 214 -14.27 7.48 -4.23
N ASP A 215 -13.63 8.55 -4.70
CA ASP A 215 -14.01 9.33 -5.88
C ASP A 215 -13.48 8.70 -7.17
N ALA A 216 -12.25 8.17 -7.15
CA ALA A 216 -11.66 7.49 -8.29
C ALA A 216 -10.89 6.24 -7.86
N VAL A 217 -10.84 5.26 -8.75
CA VAL A 217 -10.08 4.02 -8.55
C VAL A 217 -9.35 3.62 -9.82
N ILE A 218 -8.11 3.16 -9.66
CA ILE A 218 -7.36 2.46 -10.70
C ILE A 218 -6.87 1.11 -10.19
N VAL A 219 -6.80 0.13 -11.08
CA VAL A 219 -6.08 -1.13 -10.86
C VAL A 219 -4.89 -1.17 -11.80
N VAL A 220 -3.69 -1.32 -11.25
CA VAL A 220 -2.43 -1.25 -12.00
C VAL A 220 -1.53 -2.44 -11.72
N ARG A 221 -0.74 -2.82 -12.72
CA ARG A 221 0.35 -3.79 -12.60
C ARG A 221 1.64 -3.13 -12.12
N ARG A 222 2.64 -3.93 -11.75
CA ARG A 222 3.97 -3.47 -11.29
C ARG A 222 4.74 -2.59 -12.28
N ASN A 223 4.46 -2.71 -13.57
CA ASN A 223 5.08 -1.92 -14.63
C ASN A 223 4.25 -0.67 -14.99
N ASN A 224 3.40 -0.21 -14.06
CA ASN A 224 2.49 0.93 -14.24
C ASN A 224 1.58 0.78 -15.46
N MET A 225 1.20 -0.45 -15.80
CA MET A 225 0.16 -0.69 -16.80
C MET A 225 -1.20 -0.71 -16.10
N LEU A 226 -2.11 0.11 -16.60
CA LEU A 226 -3.48 0.24 -16.15
C LEU A 226 -4.33 -0.92 -16.69
N ALA A 227 -4.99 -1.61 -15.77
CA ALA A 227 -5.90 -2.72 -16.07
C ALA A 227 -7.37 -2.33 -15.92
N TYR A 228 -7.66 -1.33 -15.07
CA TYR A 228 -9.00 -0.81 -14.83
C TYR A 228 -8.92 0.62 -14.32
N GLU A 229 -9.84 1.48 -14.76
CA GLU A 229 -10.08 2.80 -14.20
C GLU A 229 -11.59 3.04 -14.06
N ASN A 230 -11.99 3.75 -13.02
CA ASN A 230 -13.33 4.29 -12.87
C ASN A 230 -13.28 5.53 -11.98
N GLU A 231 -14.21 6.44 -12.20
CA GLU A 231 -14.36 7.67 -11.44
C GLU A 231 -15.84 7.93 -11.19
N ARG A 232 -16.16 8.56 -10.07
CA ARG A 232 -17.51 8.97 -9.72
C ARG A 232 -17.79 10.36 -10.27
N GLU A 233 -19.04 10.60 -10.61
CA GLU A 233 -19.50 11.94 -10.96
C GLU A 233 -19.43 12.87 -9.73
N ASN A 234 -18.70 13.98 -9.84
CA ASN A 234 -18.52 14.95 -8.75
C ASN A 234 -19.80 15.77 -8.48
N ASP A 235 -20.60 16.06 -9.51
CA ASP A 235 -21.73 17.01 -9.44
C ASP A 235 -23.11 16.34 -9.34
N SER A 236 -23.21 15.01 -9.34
CA SER A 236 -24.50 14.33 -9.23
C SER A 236 -24.86 14.04 -7.78
N ALA A 237 -26.14 14.25 -7.43
CA ALA A 237 -26.67 13.92 -6.10
C ALA A 237 -26.46 12.44 -5.71
N THR A 238 -26.23 11.58 -6.71
CA THR A 238 -26.01 10.15 -6.56
C THR A 238 -24.53 9.75 -6.44
N ARG A 239 -23.57 10.60 -6.84
CA ARG A 239 -22.13 10.27 -6.97
C ARG A 239 -21.90 8.88 -7.58
N ALA A 240 -22.62 8.61 -8.66
CA ALA A 240 -22.59 7.31 -9.33
C ALA A 240 -21.24 7.13 -10.03
N TRP A 241 -20.78 5.89 -10.13
CA TRP A 241 -19.65 5.56 -10.99
C TRP A 241 -19.99 5.82 -12.46
N HIS A 242 -19.03 6.32 -13.24
CA HIS A 242 -19.20 6.52 -14.68
C HIS A 242 -19.46 5.21 -15.44
N THR A 243 -18.90 4.10 -14.96
CA THR A 243 -19.15 2.74 -15.46
C THR A 243 -19.47 1.79 -14.31
N GLU A 244 -19.94 0.57 -14.59
CA GLU A 244 -20.20 -0.38 -13.51
C GLU A 244 -18.96 -0.61 -12.62
N PRO A 245 -19.13 -0.64 -11.28
CA PRO A 245 -18.02 -0.94 -10.38
C PRO A 245 -17.42 -2.32 -10.68
N GLY A 246 -16.09 -2.36 -10.81
CA GLY A 246 -15.35 -3.53 -11.27
C GLY A 246 -13.93 -3.62 -10.73
N ALA A 247 -13.57 -2.82 -9.71
CA ALA A 247 -12.22 -2.82 -9.15
C ALA A 247 -11.88 -4.17 -8.50
N SER A 248 -12.83 -4.79 -7.78
CA SER A 248 -12.65 -6.12 -7.21
C SER A 248 -12.47 -7.18 -8.29
N TRP A 249 -13.25 -7.11 -9.37
CA TRP A 249 -13.15 -8.08 -10.47
C TRP A 249 -11.82 -7.95 -11.20
N ALA A 250 -11.42 -6.72 -11.53
CA ALA A 250 -10.15 -6.43 -12.18
C ALA A 250 -8.94 -6.88 -11.33
N LEU A 251 -8.99 -6.66 -10.02
CA LEU A 251 -7.96 -7.16 -9.10
C LEU A 251 -7.82 -8.68 -9.15
N GLU A 252 -8.92 -9.43 -9.07
CA GLU A 252 -8.88 -10.90 -9.06
C GLU A 252 -8.37 -11.45 -10.40
N ILE A 253 -8.85 -10.90 -11.51
CA ILE A 253 -8.40 -11.27 -12.85
C ILE A 253 -6.89 -11.04 -13.02
N GLU A 254 -6.38 -9.89 -12.58
CA GLU A 254 -4.96 -9.56 -12.64
C GLU A 254 -4.10 -10.41 -11.69
N ARG A 255 -4.70 -10.99 -10.66
CA ARG A 255 -4.03 -11.91 -9.72
C ARG A 255 -3.93 -13.33 -10.24
N THR A 256 -4.92 -13.79 -11.01
CA THR A 256 -5.02 -15.19 -11.47
C THR A 256 -4.58 -15.40 -12.92
N ARG A 257 -4.28 -14.33 -13.65
CA ARG A 257 -3.81 -14.41 -15.04
C ARG A 257 -2.44 -15.07 -15.17
N GLU A 258 -2.15 -15.49 -16.39
CA GLU A 258 -0.83 -15.93 -16.80
C GLU A 258 0.15 -14.76 -16.70
N LEU A 259 1.36 -15.08 -16.26
CA LEU A 259 2.45 -14.13 -16.21
C LEU A 259 2.87 -13.77 -17.63
N SER A 260 3.15 -12.49 -17.87
CA SER A 260 3.71 -12.07 -19.16
C SER A 260 5.11 -12.67 -19.35
N ALA A 261 5.60 -12.72 -20.59
CA ALA A 261 6.95 -13.17 -20.88
C ALA A 261 8.02 -12.35 -20.10
N ASP A 262 7.79 -11.06 -19.89
CA ASP A 262 8.69 -10.19 -19.13
C ASP A 262 8.66 -10.50 -17.63
N GLU A 263 7.47 -10.77 -17.08
CA GLU A 263 7.32 -11.17 -15.68
C GLU A 263 7.97 -12.52 -15.41
N LEU A 264 7.80 -13.49 -16.31
CA LEU A 264 8.45 -14.80 -16.22
C LEU A 264 9.97 -14.67 -16.26
N ARG A 265 10.52 -13.96 -17.25
CA ARG A 265 11.97 -13.74 -17.35
C ARG A 265 12.55 -13.06 -16.10
N THR A 266 11.85 -12.06 -15.57
CA THR A 266 12.28 -11.36 -14.35
C THR A 266 12.24 -12.30 -13.13
N ALA A 267 11.16 -13.07 -12.99
CA ALA A 267 10.99 -14.01 -11.89
C ALA A 267 12.03 -15.13 -11.92
N GLU A 268 12.32 -15.69 -13.10
CA GLU A 268 13.35 -16.72 -13.30
C GLU A 268 14.74 -16.17 -12.92
N ALA A 269 15.09 -14.96 -13.37
CA ALA A 269 16.35 -14.33 -13.00
C ALA A 269 16.46 -14.08 -11.48
N ASP A 270 15.40 -13.61 -10.83
CA ASP A 270 15.37 -13.40 -9.38
C ASP A 270 15.49 -14.74 -8.61
N ILE A 271 14.82 -15.80 -9.09
CA ILE A 271 14.90 -17.16 -8.52
C ILE A 271 16.34 -17.70 -8.64
N ASP A 272 16.96 -17.56 -9.82
CA ASP A 272 18.33 -18.02 -10.05
C ASP A 272 19.33 -17.31 -9.15
N GLU A 273 19.18 -15.99 -8.94
CA GLU A 273 20.01 -15.25 -7.99
C GLU A 273 19.79 -15.71 -6.54
N LEU A 274 18.54 -15.95 -6.12
CA LEU A 274 18.24 -16.42 -4.77
C LEU A 274 18.77 -17.84 -4.52
N ARG A 275 18.74 -18.74 -5.52
CA ARG A 275 19.30 -20.10 -5.42
C ARG A 275 20.81 -20.11 -5.20
N LYS A 276 21.54 -19.08 -5.64
CA LYS A 276 22.99 -18.94 -5.38
C LYS A 276 23.32 -18.79 -3.89
N LEU A 277 22.34 -18.44 -3.05
CA LEU A 277 22.53 -18.37 -1.60
C LEU A 277 22.76 -19.75 -0.97
N GLN A 278 22.31 -20.83 -1.64
CA GLN A 278 22.42 -22.21 -1.15
C GLN A 278 21.84 -22.39 0.27
N ASP A 279 20.76 -21.66 0.58
CA ASP A 279 20.03 -21.75 1.85
C ASP A 279 18.78 -22.62 1.66
N PRO A 280 18.70 -23.81 2.30
CA PRO A 280 17.54 -24.69 2.17
C PRO A 280 16.20 -24.04 2.54
N LYS A 281 16.21 -23.02 3.41
CA LYS A 281 14.98 -22.27 3.76
C LYS A 281 14.53 -21.34 2.65
N VAL A 282 15.46 -20.83 1.86
CA VAL A 282 15.15 -20.02 0.67
C VAL A 282 14.64 -20.95 -0.43
N ASP A 283 15.32 -22.07 -0.66
CA ASP A 283 14.94 -23.04 -1.67
C ASP A 283 13.52 -23.58 -1.45
N ALA A 284 13.15 -23.92 -0.22
CA ALA A 284 11.80 -24.37 0.11
C ALA A 284 10.72 -23.31 -0.18
N GLN A 285 11.04 -22.01 0.00
CA GLN A 285 10.12 -20.92 -0.35
C GLN A 285 10.05 -20.71 -1.86
N ILE A 286 11.16 -20.87 -2.57
CA ILE A 286 11.20 -20.82 -4.04
C ILE A 286 10.33 -21.93 -4.64
N GLU A 287 10.44 -23.16 -4.13
CA GLU A 287 9.60 -24.29 -4.59
C GLU A 287 8.10 -24.00 -4.40
N GLU A 288 7.72 -23.32 -3.32
CA GLU A 288 6.34 -22.87 -3.10
C GLU A 288 5.93 -21.81 -4.12
N ILE A 289 6.79 -20.82 -4.39
CA ILE A 289 6.57 -19.78 -5.40
C ILE A 289 6.40 -20.36 -6.80
N GLU A 290 7.26 -21.30 -7.21
CA GLU A 290 7.19 -21.97 -8.51
C GLU A 290 5.87 -22.74 -8.67
N LYS A 291 5.35 -23.36 -7.60
CA LYS A 291 4.01 -23.98 -7.60
C LYS A 291 2.90 -22.96 -7.85
N TYR A 292 2.95 -21.80 -7.19
CA TYR A 292 2.00 -20.71 -7.47
C TYR A 292 2.12 -20.24 -8.92
N MET A 293 3.33 -20.05 -9.46
CA MET A 293 3.52 -19.66 -10.87
C MET A 293 2.95 -20.69 -11.84
N ALA A 294 3.14 -21.98 -11.57
CA ALA A 294 2.59 -23.06 -12.40
C ALA A 294 1.05 -23.05 -12.40
N SER A 295 0.41 -22.80 -11.24
CA SER A 295 -1.05 -22.74 -11.14
C SER A 295 -1.68 -21.60 -11.96
N LEU A 296 -0.98 -20.47 -12.14
CA LEU A 296 -1.46 -19.34 -12.96
C LEU A 296 -1.58 -19.71 -14.43
N ARG A 297 -0.65 -20.54 -14.94
CA ARG A 297 -0.69 -21.05 -16.32
C ARG A 297 -1.92 -21.94 -16.54
N THR A 298 -2.20 -22.85 -15.60
CA THR A 298 -3.38 -23.74 -15.67
C THR A 298 -4.69 -22.95 -15.60
N ALA A 299 -4.82 -22.04 -14.62
CA ALA A 299 -6.04 -21.24 -14.45
C ALA A 299 -6.37 -20.38 -15.68
N SER A 300 -5.35 -19.89 -16.39
CA SER A 300 -5.53 -19.07 -17.59
C SER A 300 -5.97 -19.87 -18.82
N GLN A 301 -5.60 -21.16 -18.89
CA GLN A 301 -6.07 -22.06 -19.96
C GLN A 301 -7.57 -22.36 -19.82
N ASP A 302 -8.08 -22.35 -18.59
CA ASP A 302 -9.49 -22.59 -18.28
C ASP A 302 -10.36 -21.32 -18.39
N ALA A 303 -9.76 -20.13 -18.29
CA ALA A 303 -10.46 -18.84 -18.33
C ALA A 303 -10.72 -18.36 -19.77
N GLN A 304 -12.00 -18.22 -20.14
CA GLN A 304 -12.44 -17.79 -21.49
C GLN A 304 -12.68 -16.27 -21.62
N GLN A 305 -12.39 -15.46 -20.61
CA GLN A 305 -12.69 -14.02 -20.65
C GLN A 305 -11.50 -13.19 -21.16
N PRO A 306 -11.71 -12.28 -22.12
CA PRO A 306 -10.66 -11.37 -22.56
C PRO A 306 -10.33 -10.36 -21.46
N PHE A 307 -9.04 -10.18 -21.20
CA PHE A 307 -8.54 -9.11 -20.36
C PHE A 307 -8.74 -7.76 -21.08
N PRO A 308 -9.14 -6.69 -20.38
CA PRO A 308 -9.11 -5.35 -20.95
C PRO A 308 -7.71 -5.04 -21.51
N ALA A 309 -7.66 -4.32 -22.62
CA ALA A 309 -6.37 -3.89 -23.19
C ALA A 309 -5.67 -2.97 -22.19
N LEU A 310 -4.42 -3.31 -21.84
CA LEU A 310 -3.64 -2.51 -20.93
C LEU A 310 -3.17 -1.23 -21.61
N THR A 311 -3.21 -0.12 -20.88
CA THR A 311 -2.60 1.15 -21.28
C THR A 311 -1.55 1.58 -20.25
N PRO A 312 -0.52 2.34 -20.63
CA PRO A 312 0.36 2.95 -19.63
C PRO A 312 -0.44 3.87 -18.70
N LEU A 313 -0.16 3.83 -17.41
CA LEU A 313 -0.76 4.72 -16.42
C LEU A 313 -0.37 6.18 -16.73
N ASP A 314 -1.37 7.02 -16.96
CA ASP A 314 -1.22 8.47 -16.89
C ASP A 314 -1.41 8.92 -15.43
N ALA A 315 -0.30 8.98 -14.70
CA ALA A 315 -0.30 9.36 -13.28
C ALA A 315 -0.82 10.80 -13.08
N ALA A 316 -0.56 11.72 -14.01
CA ALA A 316 -1.01 13.11 -13.92
C ALA A 316 -2.53 13.22 -14.09
N ARG A 317 -3.10 12.49 -15.06
CA ARG A 317 -4.57 12.38 -15.20
C ARG A 317 -5.18 11.77 -13.95
N PHE A 318 -4.60 10.68 -13.43
CA PHE A 318 -5.13 10.02 -12.24
C PHE A 318 -5.11 10.94 -11.01
N VAL A 319 -4.04 11.69 -10.75
CA VAL A 319 -4.02 12.63 -9.60
C VAL A 319 -4.85 13.90 -9.85
N GLY A 320 -5.57 13.97 -10.97
CA GLY A 320 -6.56 15.00 -11.23
C GLY A 320 -5.98 16.31 -11.72
N ARG A 321 -5.16 16.25 -12.78
CA ARG A 321 -4.71 17.45 -13.52
C ARG A 321 -5.84 18.45 -13.83
N ASP A 322 -7.07 17.97 -13.91
CA ASP A 322 -8.27 18.75 -14.26
C ASP A 322 -9.17 19.09 -13.05
N LEU A 323 -8.70 18.89 -11.80
CA LEU A 323 -9.45 19.20 -10.57
C LEU A 323 -9.29 20.66 -10.07
N ASP A 324 -8.52 21.47 -10.78
CA ASP A 324 -8.28 22.88 -10.44
C ASP A 324 -9.20 23.82 -11.24
#